data_AF-A0AAU5LB12-F1
#
_entry.id   AF-A0AAU5LB12-F1
#
_cell.length_a   1.000
_cell.length_b   1.000
_cell.length_c   1.000
_cell.angle_alpha   90.00
_cell.angle_beta   90.00
_cell.angle_gamma   90.00
#
_symmetry.space_group_name_H-M   'P 1'
#
loop_
_entity.id
_entity.type
_entity.pdbx_description
1 polymer ?
#
loop_
_entity_poly.entity_id
_entity_poly.type
_entity_poly.pdbx_seq_one_letter_code
_entity_poly.pdbx_strand_id
1 'polypeptide(L)'
;MHDYDSHGWQRLGRLVRAARVKAGYGESREWSARVGRSTRMLLGLERGEPVGDATLARVAESLGWPIERIYDTLGETSASTKTQQELVAEMPVLDVEHALEKVTEEIETLKTLLAAAEASRGILAGRIEQQRQATRLLRDGRSPELFIAERELRFHQESLVGFDRHFGPPRSQSKELRQQRRRFVDAVEQAQQKLAEVQAAGKASEKASS
;
A
#
# COMPACT_ATOMS: atom_id res chain seq x y z
N MET A 1 -4.59 -28.66 34.41
CA MET A 1 -3.51 -28.56 33.41
C MET A 1 -3.62 -29.81 32.57
N HIS A 2 -3.98 -29.68 31.30
CA HIS A 2 -4.10 -30.84 30.42
C HIS A 2 -2.67 -31.31 30.09
N ASP A 3 -2.35 -32.56 30.44
CA ASP A 3 -1.04 -33.17 30.16
C ASP A 3 -0.99 -33.58 28.70
N TYR A 4 -0.62 -32.63 27.84
CA TYR A 4 -0.31 -32.89 26.43
C TYR A 4 1.10 -33.47 26.29
N ASP A 5 1.31 -34.36 25.32
CA ASP A 5 2.61 -34.95 25.07
C ASP A 5 3.62 -33.91 24.54
N SER A 6 4.91 -34.17 24.76
CA SER A 6 5.99 -33.27 24.30
C SER A 6 5.99 -33.10 22.77
N HIS A 7 5.51 -34.10 22.03
CA HIS A 7 5.38 -34.04 20.58
C HIS A 7 4.31 -33.05 20.11
N GLY A 8 3.16 -32.99 20.78
CA GLY A 8 2.10 -32.03 20.52
C GLY A 8 2.57 -30.59 20.72
N TRP A 9 3.29 -30.34 21.81
CA TRP A 9 3.91 -29.03 22.05
C TRP A 9 4.91 -28.65 20.96
N GLN A 10 5.75 -29.58 20.50
CA GLN A 10 6.68 -29.33 19.40
C GLN A 10 5.98 -29.06 18.07
N ARG A 11 4.90 -29.79 17.75
CA ARG A 11 4.08 -29.54 16.55
C ARG A 11 3.47 -28.14 16.61
N LEU A 12 2.84 -27.80 17.74
CA LEU A 12 2.27 -26.48 17.96
C LEU A 12 3.32 -25.38 17.82
N GLY A 13 4.49 -25.53 18.45
CA GLY A 13 5.57 -24.54 18.38
C GLY A 13 6.02 -24.25 16.95
N ARG A 14 6.18 -25.29 16.12
CA ARG A 14 6.52 -25.15 14.69
C ARG A 14 5.42 -24.42 13.92
N LEU A 15 4.16 -24.75 14.16
CA LEU A 15 3.01 -24.11 13.50
C LEU A 15 2.90 -22.62 13.89
N VAL A 16 3.03 -22.31 15.17
CA VAL A 16 3.02 -20.92 15.68
C VAL A 16 4.15 -20.11 15.06
N ARG A 17 5.37 -20.65 15.00
CA ARG A 17 6.50 -19.98 14.36
C ARG A 17 6.27 -19.71 12.87
N ALA A 18 5.78 -20.70 12.12
CA ALA A 18 5.49 -20.54 10.70
C ALA A 18 4.38 -19.49 10.46
N ALA A 19 3.33 -19.52 11.28
CA ALA A 19 2.23 -18.56 11.22
C ALA A 19 2.67 -17.13 11.54
N ARG A 20 3.52 -16.96 12.57
CA ARG A 20 4.12 -15.69 12.92
C ARG A 20 4.89 -15.07 11.74
N VAL A 21 5.76 -15.86 11.11
CA VAL A 21 6.56 -15.40 9.96
C VAL A 21 5.63 -15.03 8.79
N LYS A 22 4.61 -15.84 8.50
CA LYS A 22 3.62 -15.54 7.45
C LYS A 22 2.83 -14.26 7.72
N ALA A 23 2.58 -13.95 8.99
CA ALA A 23 1.90 -12.72 9.42
C ALA A 23 2.80 -11.47 9.39
N GLY A 24 4.07 -11.59 8.98
CA GLY A 24 5.00 -10.47 8.85
C GLY A 24 5.78 -10.14 10.12
N TYR A 25 5.53 -10.83 11.22
CA TYR A 25 6.25 -10.62 12.49
C TYR A 25 7.59 -11.34 12.49
N GLY A 26 8.54 -10.91 11.66
CA GLY A 26 9.87 -11.53 11.57
C GLY A 26 10.67 -11.45 12.88
N GLU A 27 10.52 -10.35 13.63
CA GLU A 27 11.24 -10.10 14.87
C GLU A 27 10.48 -10.57 16.12
N SER A 28 11.19 -11.25 17.02
CA SER A 28 10.62 -11.78 18.27
C SER A 28 10.11 -10.70 19.22
N ARG A 29 10.63 -9.47 19.14
CA ARG A 29 10.22 -8.34 19.97
C ARG A 29 8.88 -7.75 19.50
N GLU A 30 8.70 -7.65 18.20
CA GLU A 30 7.44 -7.20 17.60
C GLU A 30 6.32 -8.21 17.88
N TRP A 31 6.64 -9.50 17.73
CA TRP A 31 5.73 -10.59 18.08
C TRP A 31 5.30 -10.56 19.54
N SER A 32 6.24 -10.35 20.45
CA SER A 32 5.94 -10.31 21.89
C SER A 32 5.10 -9.10 22.29
N ALA A 33 5.34 -7.94 21.66
CA ALA A 33 4.49 -6.77 21.80
C ALA A 33 3.07 -7.02 21.27
N ARG A 34 2.92 -7.71 20.14
CA ARG A 34 1.62 -8.04 19.55
C ARG A 34 0.79 -8.96 20.44
N VAL A 35 1.40 -10.01 20.99
CA VAL A 35 0.71 -11.02 21.82
C VAL A 35 0.50 -10.54 23.26
N GLY A 36 1.29 -9.57 23.72
CA GLY A 36 1.22 -9.09 25.11
C GLY A 36 1.80 -10.09 26.11
N ARG A 37 2.87 -10.79 25.71
CA ARG A 37 3.57 -11.80 26.53
C ARG A 37 5.08 -11.61 26.42
N SER A 38 5.85 -12.17 27.35
CA SER A 38 7.30 -12.01 27.33
C SER A 38 7.93 -12.73 26.14
N THR A 39 8.97 -12.14 25.55
CA THR A 39 9.72 -12.75 24.43
C THR A 39 10.24 -14.14 24.79
N ARG A 40 10.71 -14.35 26.02
CA ARG A 40 11.17 -15.66 26.51
C ARG A 40 10.07 -16.71 26.43
N MET A 41 8.86 -16.38 26.87
CA MET A 41 7.73 -17.32 26.89
C MET A 41 7.30 -17.72 25.48
N LEU A 42 7.24 -16.76 24.55
CA LEU A 42 6.84 -17.04 23.17
C LEU A 42 7.92 -17.81 22.40
N LEU A 43 9.19 -17.52 22.65
CA LEU A 43 10.29 -18.33 22.11
C LEU A 43 10.31 -19.74 22.69
N GLY A 44 9.97 -19.89 23.97
CA GLY A 44 9.76 -21.20 24.60
C GLY A 44 8.66 -21.98 23.88
N LEU A 45 7.48 -21.36 23.69
CA LEU A 45 6.37 -21.95 22.93
C LEU A 45 6.80 -22.37 21.52
N GLU A 46 7.50 -21.50 20.78
CA GLU A 46 8.00 -21.82 19.42
C GLU A 46 8.99 -22.99 19.40
N ARG A 47 9.65 -23.29 20.52
CA ARG A 47 10.52 -24.45 20.72
C ARG A 47 9.79 -25.69 21.23
N GLY A 48 8.49 -25.58 21.51
CA GLY A 48 7.68 -26.64 22.08
C GLY A 48 7.75 -26.75 23.61
N GLU A 49 8.08 -25.65 24.31
CA GLU A 49 7.93 -25.58 25.76
C GLU A 49 6.45 -25.35 26.12
N PRO A 50 5.92 -26.04 27.15
CA PRO A 50 4.56 -25.82 27.62
C PRO A 50 4.33 -24.40 28.12
N VAL A 51 3.17 -23.83 27.77
CA VAL A 51 2.70 -22.53 28.27
C VAL A 51 1.26 -22.65 28.76
N GLY A 52 0.84 -21.73 29.64
CA GLY A 52 -0.53 -21.74 30.16
C GLY A 52 -1.58 -21.29 29.14
N ASP A 53 -2.84 -21.66 29.39
CA ASP A 53 -3.99 -21.39 28.52
C ASP A 53 -4.18 -19.90 28.22
N ALA A 54 -3.89 -19.02 29.19
CA ALA A 54 -3.95 -17.57 29.01
C ALA A 54 -2.92 -17.03 28.00
N THR A 55 -1.86 -17.78 27.70
CA THR A 55 -0.90 -17.47 26.64
C THR A 55 -1.38 -18.06 25.31
N LEU A 56 -1.92 -19.29 25.32
CA LEU A 56 -2.50 -19.91 24.13
C LEU A 56 -3.64 -19.06 23.55
N ALA A 57 -4.55 -18.55 24.37
CA ALA A 57 -5.64 -17.68 23.95
C ALA A 57 -5.14 -16.40 23.27
N ARG A 58 -4.10 -15.76 23.82
CA ARG A 58 -3.50 -14.55 23.25
C ARG A 58 -2.79 -14.82 21.92
N VAL A 59 -2.14 -15.98 21.80
CA VAL A 59 -1.50 -16.41 20.55
C VAL A 59 -2.56 -16.68 19.49
N ALA A 60 -3.63 -17.40 19.82
CA ALA A 60 -4.76 -17.65 18.92
C ALA A 60 -5.38 -16.33 18.43
N GLU A 61 -5.70 -15.41 19.35
CA GLU A 61 -6.24 -14.08 19.05
C GLU A 61 -5.30 -13.30 18.11
N SER A 62 -4.00 -13.31 18.40
CA SER A 62 -3.00 -12.56 17.61
C SER A 62 -2.82 -13.10 16.19
N LEU A 63 -3.02 -14.41 15.99
CA LEU A 63 -2.94 -15.09 14.70
C LEU A 63 -4.29 -15.19 13.98
N GLY A 64 -5.38 -14.72 14.60
CA GLY A 64 -6.74 -14.88 14.07
C GLY A 64 -7.18 -16.34 13.99
N TRP A 65 -6.67 -17.19 14.88
CA TRP A 65 -7.04 -18.61 14.93
C TRP A 65 -8.16 -18.84 15.94
N PRO A 66 -9.09 -19.78 15.65
CA PRO A 66 -9.94 -20.34 16.69
C PRO A 66 -9.09 -21.07 17.73
N ILE A 67 -9.44 -20.96 19.01
CA ILE A 67 -8.64 -21.53 20.10
C ILE A 67 -8.65 -23.07 20.07
N GLU A 68 -9.72 -23.65 19.52
CA GLU A 68 -9.93 -25.07 19.29
C GLU A 68 -8.79 -25.66 18.46
N ARG A 69 -8.34 -24.94 17.42
CA ARG A 69 -7.22 -25.36 16.56
C ARG A 69 -5.94 -25.61 17.35
N ILE A 70 -5.68 -24.84 18.41
CA ILE A 70 -4.51 -25.03 19.26
C ILE A 70 -4.65 -26.34 20.05
N TYR A 71 -5.81 -26.57 20.65
CA TYR A 71 -6.06 -27.78 21.43
C TYR A 71 -6.12 -29.04 20.58
N ASP A 72 -6.64 -28.96 19.36
CA ASP A 72 -6.62 -30.07 18.40
C ASP A 72 -5.17 -30.47 18.07
N THR A 73 -4.31 -29.47 17.81
CA THR A 73 -2.89 -29.70 17.54
C THR A 73 -2.17 -30.38 18.72
N LEU A 74 -2.52 -29.98 19.95
CA LEU A 74 -1.98 -30.54 21.18
C LEU A 74 -2.53 -31.95 21.49
N GLY A 75 -3.78 -32.23 21.10
CA GLY A 75 -4.49 -33.48 21.35
C GLY A 75 -4.27 -34.59 20.31
N GLU A 76 -3.66 -34.28 19.16
CA GLU A 76 -3.27 -35.27 18.16
C GLU A 76 -2.24 -36.26 18.75
N THR A 77 -2.70 -37.39 19.27
CA THR A 77 -1.84 -38.47 19.75
C THR A 77 -0.97 -39.00 18.61
N SER A 78 0.30 -39.29 18.92
CA SER A 78 1.31 -39.87 18.00
C SER A 78 0.98 -41.29 17.48
N ALA A 79 -0.28 -41.76 17.60
CA ALA A 79 -0.75 -43.10 17.24
C ALA A 79 -1.29 -43.23 15.79
N SER A 80 -1.12 -42.19 14.95
CA SER A 80 -1.39 -42.29 13.52
C SER A 80 -0.12 -41.94 12.74
N THR A 81 0.88 -42.81 12.84
CA THR A 81 1.97 -42.84 11.87
C THR A 81 1.46 -43.54 10.61
N LYS A 82 0.51 -42.92 9.90
CA LYS A 82 0.38 -43.16 8.47
C LYS A 82 1.72 -42.70 7.88
N THR A 83 2.47 -43.65 7.34
CA THR A 83 3.71 -43.39 6.60
C THR A 83 3.44 -42.28 5.60
N GLN A 84 4.39 -41.35 5.42
CA GLN A 84 4.25 -40.19 4.52
C GLN A 84 3.74 -40.53 3.10
N GLN A 85 3.80 -41.80 2.68
CA GLN A 85 3.26 -42.30 1.42
C GLN A 85 1.72 -42.47 1.38
N GLU A 86 1.03 -42.72 2.50
CA GLU A 86 -0.45 -42.88 2.52
C GLU A 86 -1.19 -41.56 2.73
N LEU A 87 -0.60 -40.59 3.43
CA LEU A 87 -1.18 -39.25 3.61
C LEU A 87 -1.18 -38.41 2.31
N VAL A 88 -0.29 -38.71 1.37
CA VAL A 88 -0.28 -38.10 0.03
C VAL A 88 -1.37 -38.69 -0.87
N ALA A 89 -1.89 -39.88 -0.56
CA ALA A 89 -2.90 -40.57 -1.37
C ALA A 89 -4.35 -40.21 -1.02
N GLU A 90 -4.63 -39.71 0.19
CA GLU A 90 -5.98 -39.31 0.65
C GLU A 90 -6.21 -37.79 0.66
N MET A 91 -5.18 -36.97 0.44
CA MET A 91 -5.42 -35.56 0.12
C MET A 91 -6.10 -35.51 -1.25
N PRO A 92 -7.14 -34.67 -1.46
CA PRO A 92 -7.50 -34.33 -2.83
C PRO A 92 -6.20 -33.89 -3.48
N VAL A 93 -5.86 -34.46 -4.63
CA VAL A 93 -4.87 -33.88 -5.51
C VAL A 93 -5.45 -32.51 -5.87
N LEU A 94 -5.21 -31.53 -4.99
CA LEU A 94 -5.26 -30.12 -5.30
C LEU A 94 -4.28 -30.06 -6.44
N ASP A 95 -4.84 -29.97 -7.64
CA ASP A 95 -4.11 -29.80 -8.87
C ASP A 95 -3.11 -28.67 -8.61
N VAL A 96 -1.87 -29.05 -8.30
CA VAL A 96 -0.87 -28.15 -7.76
C VAL A 96 -0.54 -27.12 -8.84
N GLU A 97 -0.68 -27.51 -10.11
CA GLU A 97 -0.61 -26.63 -11.26
C GLU A 97 -1.75 -25.61 -11.22
N HIS A 98 -3.01 -26.04 -11.03
CA HIS A 98 -4.14 -25.12 -10.91
C HIS A 98 -4.06 -24.18 -9.69
N ALA A 99 -3.58 -24.68 -8.54
CA ALA A 99 -3.37 -23.88 -7.34
C ALA A 99 -2.21 -22.87 -7.52
N LEU A 100 -1.13 -23.27 -8.19
CA LEU A 100 -0.03 -22.37 -8.55
C LEU A 100 -0.47 -21.31 -9.55
N GLU A 101 -1.28 -21.68 -10.53
CA GLU A 101 -1.82 -20.77 -11.55
C GLU A 101 -2.70 -19.71 -10.89
N LYS A 102 -3.61 -20.13 -9.98
CA LYS A 102 -4.45 -19.20 -9.22
C LYS A 102 -3.65 -18.25 -8.31
N VAL A 103 -2.62 -18.76 -7.64
CA VAL A 103 -1.72 -17.91 -6.83
C VAL A 103 -0.93 -16.94 -7.71
N THR A 104 -0.57 -17.33 -8.92
CA THR A 104 0.14 -16.48 -9.88
C THR A 104 -0.77 -15.35 -10.37
N GLU A 105 -2.02 -15.66 -10.70
CA GLU A 105 -3.03 -14.65 -11.06
C GLU A 105 -3.30 -13.67 -9.91
N GLU A 106 -3.41 -14.16 -8.67
CA GLU A 106 -3.58 -13.30 -7.49
C GLU A 106 -2.37 -12.38 -7.28
N ILE A 107 -1.15 -12.88 -7.49
CA ILE A 107 0.08 -12.06 -7.40
C ILE A 107 0.10 -10.96 -8.46
N GLU A 108 -0.25 -11.25 -9.71
CA GLU A 108 -0.31 -10.23 -10.77
C GLU A 108 -1.39 -9.18 -10.49
N THR A 109 -2.54 -9.61 -9.97
CA THR A 109 -3.61 -8.70 -9.55
C THR A 109 -3.12 -7.76 -8.42
N LEU A 110 -2.42 -8.31 -7.43
CA LEU A 110 -1.86 -7.53 -6.31
C LEU A 110 -0.76 -6.57 -6.77
N LYS A 111 0.11 -6.96 -7.71
CA LYS A 111 1.10 -6.04 -8.31
C LYS A 111 0.43 -4.86 -8.99
N THR A 112 -0.66 -5.11 -9.72
CA THR A 112 -1.41 -4.06 -10.41
C THR A 112 -2.06 -3.09 -9.41
N LEU A 113 -2.64 -3.60 -8.33
CA LEU A 113 -3.19 -2.80 -7.24
C LEU A 113 -2.12 -2.01 -6.49
N LEU A 114 -0.94 -2.58 -6.27
CA LEU A 114 0.18 -1.90 -5.64
C LEU A 114 0.66 -0.72 -6.51
N ALA A 115 0.85 -0.94 -7.81
CA ALA A 115 1.22 0.12 -8.74
C ALA A 115 0.17 1.25 -8.77
N ALA A 116 -1.12 0.91 -8.73
CA ALA A 116 -2.20 1.90 -8.64
C ALA A 116 -2.19 2.68 -7.31
N ALA A 117 -1.88 2.01 -6.19
CA ALA A 117 -1.74 2.64 -4.88
C ALA A 117 -0.52 3.58 -4.81
N GLU A 118 0.61 3.20 -5.39
CA GLU A 118 1.81 4.03 -5.49
C GLU A 118 1.58 5.27 -6.36
N ALA A 119 0.91 5.11 -7.50
CA ALA A 119 0.50 6.23 -8.34
C ALA A 119 -0.44 7.18 -7.58
N SER A 120 -1.41 6.64 -6.85
CA SER A 120 -2.33 7.42 -6.01
C SER A 120 -1.61 8.16 -4.89
N ARG A 121 -0.61 7.54 -4.27
CA ARG A 121 0.26 8.18 -3.26
C ARG A 121 1.07 9.33 -3.84
N GLY A 122 1.59 9.19 -5.07
CA GLY A 122 2.27 10.27 -5.79
C GLY A 122 1.35 11.48 -6.04
N ILE A 123 0.11 11.23 -6.46
CA ILE A 123 -0.90 12.27 -6.67
C ILE A 123 -1.25 12.98 -5.35
N LEU A 124 -1.46 12.23 -4.27
CA LEU A 124 -1.73 12.78 -2.94
C LEU A 124 -0.57 13.61 -2.39
N ALA A 125 0.67 13.14 -2.55
CA ALA A 125 1.87 13.89 -2.16
C ALA A 125 1.99 15.21 -2.94
N GLY A 126 1.73 15.18 -4.25
CA GLY A 126 1.69 16.38 -5.09
C GLY A 126 0.61 17.37 -4.62
N ARG A 127 -0.57 16.87 -4.24
CA ARG A 127 -1.68 17.70 -3.75
C ARG A 127 -1.41 18.32 -2.38
N ILE A 128 -0.76 17.60 -1.48
CA ILE A 128 -0.32 18.12 -0.18
C ILE A 128 0.72 19.22 -0.36
N GLU A 129 1.67 19.05 -1.29
CA GLU A 129 2.67 20.09 -1.58
C GLU A 129 2.04 21.32 -2.24
N GLN A 130 1.06 21.13 -3.13
CA GLN A 130 0.25 22.23 -3.68
C GLN A 130 -0.49 23.01 -2.58
N GLN A 131 -1.13 22.31 -1.63
CA GLN A 131 -1.78 22.96 -0.49
C GLN A 131 -0.79 23.71 0.39
N ARG A 132 0.39 23.14 0.69
CA ARG A 132 1.42 23.82 1.47
C ARG A 132 1.95 25.08 0.80
N GLN A 133 2.12 25.04 -0.52
CA GLN A 133 2.51 26.22 -1.30
C GLN A 133 1.41 27.29 -1.26
N ALA A 134 0.15 26.90 -1.49
CA ALA A 134 -1.01 27.81 -1.37
C ALA A 134 -1.09 28.48 0.02
N THR A 135 -0.88 27.72 1.10
CA THR A 135 -0.85 28.25 2.47
C THR A 135 0.35 29.18 2.72
N ARG A 136 1.52 28.92 2.13
CA ARG A 136 2.66 29.85 2.22
C ARG A 136 2.39 31.17 1.53
N LEU A 137 1.69 31.15 0.39
CA LEU A 137 1.37 32.36 -0.36
C LEU A 137 0.30 33.21 0.33
N LEU A 138 -0.68 32.55 0.96
CA LEU A 138 -1.63 33.20 1.87
C LEU A 138 -0.90 33.90 3.03
N ARG A 139 0.16 33.28 3.56
CA ARG A 139 0.98 33.85 4.65
C ARG A 139 1.82 35.06 4.21
N ASP A 140 2.23 35.10 2.94
CA ASP A 140 3.03 36.18 2.36
C ASP A 140 2.18 37.34 1.79
N GLY A 141 0.87 37.34 2.03
CA GLY A 141 -0.05 38.39 1.57
C GLY A 141 -0.31 38.37 0.05
N ARG A 142 0.01 37.27 -0.64
CA ARG A 142 -0.23 37.11 -2.08
C ARG A 142 -1.59 36.43 -2.30
N SER A 143 -2.36 36.92 -3.27
CA SER A 143 -3.63 36.29 -3.66
C SER A 143 -3.38 34.83 -4.11
N PRO A 144 -4.03 33.84 -3.48
CA PRO A 144 -3.90 32.42 -3.89
C PRO A 144 -4.36 32.20 -5.32
N GLU A 145 -5.39 32.92 -5.74
CA GLU A 145 -5.96 32.87 -7.09
C GLU A 145 -4.94 33.35 -8.11
N LEU A 146 -4.19 34.42 -7.77
CA LEU A 146 -3.14 34.96 -8.64
C LEU A 146 -2.02 33.94 -8.82
N PHE A 147 -1.56 33.32 -7.74
CA PHE A 147 -0.52 32.31 -7.82
C PHE A 147 -0.95 31.07 -8.61
N ILE A 148 -2.19 30.60 -8.39
CA ILE A 148 -2.73 29.45 -9.14
C ILE A 148 -2.75 29.78 -10.64
N ALA A 149 -3.24 30.97 -11.02
CA ALA A 149 -3.28 31.40 -12.42
C ALA A 149 -1.86 31.54 -13.03
N GLU A 150 -0.90 32.10 -12.30
CA GLU A 150 0.50 32.20 -12.75
C GLU A 150 1.14 30.83 -12.98
N ARG A 151 0.86 29.88 -12.09
CA ARG A 151 1.40 28.52 -12.19
C ARG A 151 0.75 27.73 -13.32
N GLU A 152 -0.57 27.83 -13.50
CA GLU A 152 -1.28 27.24 -14.64
C GLU A 152 -0.73 27.78 -15.96
N LEU A 153 -0.54 29.09 -16.07
CA LEU A 153 0.08 29.71 -17.25
C LEU A 153 1.48 29.15 -17.52
N ARG A 154 2.33 29.10 -16.49
CA ARG A 154 3.69 28.55 -16.62
C ARG A 154 3.69 27.10 -17.08
N PHE A 155 2.83 26.26 -16.50
CA PHE A 155 2.71 24.85 -16.88
C PHE A 155 2.35 24.69 -18.36
N HIS A 156 1.38 25.45 -18.86
CA HIS A 156 0.97 25.37 -20.27
C HIS A 156 2.06 25.91 -21.21
N GLN A 157 2.76 26.98 -20.83
CA GLN A 157 3.91 27.51 -21.58
C GLN A 157 5.05 26.49 -21.66
N GLU A 158 5.44 25.88 -20.54
CA GLU A 158 6.47 24.84 -20.49
C GLU A 158 6.07 23.61 -21.32
N SER A 159 4.81 23.21 -21.26
CA SER A 159 4.28 22.11 -22.07
C SER A 159 4.35 22.41 -23.57
N LEU A 160 3.99 23.62 -24.00
CA LEU A 160 4.10 24.04 -25.40
C LEU A 160 5.56 24.11 -25.87
N VAL A 161 6.46 24.64 -25.05
CA VAL A 161 7.91 24.66 -25.35
C VAL A 161 8.48 23.25 -25.44
N GLY A 162 8.09 22.35 -24.53
CA GLY A 162 8.48 20.95 -24.54
C GLY A 162 8.00 20.23 -25.79
N PHE A 163 6.74 20.48 -26.19
CA PHE A 163 6.16 19.97 -27.42
C PHE A 163 6.94 20.45 -28.66
N ASP A 164 7.19 21.74 -28.77
CA ASP A 164 7.92 22.34 -29.91
C ASP A 164 9.38 21.86 -29.97
N ARG A 165 10.02 21.62 -28.82
CA ARG A 165 11.36 21.04 -28.76
C ARG A 165 11.39 19.59 -29.26
N HIS A 166 10.36 18.79 -28.94
CA HIS A 166 10.32 17.37 -29.27
C HIS A 166 9.89 17.12 -30.73
N PHE A 167 8.93 17.88 -31.23
CA PHE A 167 8.34 17.67 -32.56
C PHE A 167 8.78 18.68 -33.63
N GLY A 168 9.65 19.63 -33.26
CA GLY A 168 10.15 20.66 -34.17
C GLY A 168 9.08 21.70 -34.54
N PRO A 169 9.38 22.61 -35.49
CA PRO A 169 8.48 23.71 -35.83
C PRO A 169 7.17 23.22 -36.48
N PRO A 170 6.06 23.98 -36.39
CA PRO A 170 4.74 23.55 -36.89
C PRO A 170 4.71 23.15 -38.37
N ARG A 171 5.61 23.71 -39.18
CA ARG A 171 5.70 23.45 -40.62
C ARG A 171 6.20 22.04 -40.96
N SER A 172 6.92 21.39 -40.07
CA SER A 172 7.41 20.01 -40.23
C SER A 172 6.50 18.96 -39.57
N GLN A 173 5.41 19.39 -38.93
CA GLN A 173 4.54 18.50 -38.15
C GLN A 173 3.39 17.93 -39.00
N SER A 174 2.96 16.70 -38.66
CA SER A 174 1.74 16.10 -39.21
C SER A 174 0.50 16.95 -38.86
N LYS A 175 -0.64 16.66 -39.51
CA LYS A 175 -1.90 17.37 -39.25
C LYS A 175 -2.36 17.16 -37.80
N GLU A 176 -2.21 15.93 -37.29
CA GLU A 176 -2.56 15.54 -35.93
C GLU A 176 -1.69 16.26 -34.89
N LEU A 177 -0.37 16.34 -35.12
CA LEU A 177 0.55 17.05 -34.24
C LEU A 177 0.26 18.56 -34.21
N ARG A 178 -0.07 19.16 -35.36
CA ARG A 178 -0.50 20.57 -35.41
C ARG A 178 -1.79 20.81 -34.64
N GLN A 179 -2.74 19.89 -34.70
CA GLN A 179 -3.98 19.97 -33.93
C GLN A 179 -3.71 19.83 -32.42
N GLN A 180 -2.83 18.92 -32.02
CA GLN A 180 -2.43 18.76 -30.63
C GLN A 180 -1.69 20.00 -30.11
N ARG A 181 -0.77 20.55 -30.91
CA ARG A 181 -0.11 21.84 -30.61
C ARG A 181 -1.12 22.96 -30.43
N ARG A 182 -2.14 23.03 -31.29
CA ARG A 182 -3.18 24.05 -31.19
C ARG A 182 -3.90 24.00 -29.84
N ARG A 183 -4.19 22.81 -29.31
CA ARG A 183 -4.77 22.67 -27.96
C ARG A 183 -3.87 23.24 -26.86
N PHE A 184 -2.55 23.09 -26.97
CA PHE A 184 -1.63 23.72 -26.02
C PHE A 184 -1.62 25.25 -26.15
N VAL A 185 -1.68 25.79 -27.38
CA VAL A 185 -1.79 27.23 -27.61
C VAL A 185 -3.08 27.78 -27.00
N ASP A 186 -4.23 27.14 -27.29
CA ASP A 186 -5.52 27.56 -26.76
C ASP A 186 -5.54 27.50 -25.22
N ALA A 187 -4.89 26.49 -24.61
CA ALA A 187 -4.75 26.39 -23.16
C ALA A 187 -3.87 27.51 -22.56
N VAL A 188 -2.81 27.92 -23.25
CA VAL A 188 -1.99 29.09 -22.85
C VAL A 188 -2.83 30.37 -22.91
N GLU A 189 -3.58 30.59 -23.99
CA GLU A 189 -4.43 31.78 -24.17
C GLU A 189 -5.51 31.86 -23.06
N GLN A 190 -6.17 30.73 -22.75
CA GLN A 190 -7.14 30.65 -21.65
C GLN A 190 -6.50 30.96 -20.29
N ALA A 191 -5.32 30.41 -20.01
CA ALA A 191 -4.62 30.67 -18.75
C ALA A 191 -4.16 32.14 -18.64
N GLN A 192 -3.76 32.77 -19.75
CA GLN A 192 -3.43 34.20 -19.78
C GLN A 192 -4.65 35.07 -19.47
N GLN A 193 -5.80 34.75 -20.07
CA GLN A 193 -7.04 35.47 -19.83
C GLN A 193 -7.47 35.37 -18.36
N LYS A 194 -7.44 34.16 -17.79
CA LYS A 194 -7.76 33.92 -16.38
C LYS A 194 -6.82 34.69 -15.44
N LEU A 195 -5.52 34.74 -15.75
CA LEU A 195 -4.56 35.54 -14.98
C LEU A 195 -4.89 37.04 -15.03
N ALA A 196 -5.25 37.55 -16.20
CA ALA A 196 -5.65 38.95 -16.36
C ALA A 196 -6.92 39.30 -15.57
N GLU A 197 -7.91 38.41 -15.56
CA GLU A 197 -9.15 38.56 -14.79
C GLU A 197 -8.87 38.60 -13.28
N VAL A 198 -8.04 37.70 -12.77
CA VAL A 198 -7.66 37.67 -11.34
C VAL A 198 -6.85 38.93 -10.96
N GLN A 199 -5.95 39.38 -11.82
CA GLN A 199 -5.21 40.64 -11.62
C GLN A 199 -6.13 41.86 -11.59
N ALA A 200 -7.14 41.90 -12.47
CA ALA A 200 -8.12 42.97 -12.51
C ALA A 200 -9.01 42.98 -11.25
N ALA A 201 -9.45 41.79 -10.80
CA ALA A 201 -10.23 41.64 -9.57
C ALA A 201 -9.45 42.08 -8.32
N GLY A 202 -8.17 41.71 -8.22
CA GLY A 202 -7.30 42.16 -7.13
C GLY A 202 -7.16 43.68 -7.07
N LYS A 203 -6.92 44.34 -8.22
CA LYS A 203 -6.81 45.81 -8.30
C LYS A 203 -8.13 46.52 -7.97
N ALA A 204 -9.28 45.93 -8.32
CA ALA A 204 -10.58 46.49 -7.98
C ALA A 204 -10.84 46.42 -6.46
N SER A 205 -10.44 45.33 -5.82
CA SER A 205 -10.55 45.16 -4.36
C SER A 205 -9.67 46.14 -3.58
N GLU A 206 -8.45 46.41 -4.05
CA GLU A 206 -7.55 47.40 -3.43
C GLU A 206 -8.10 48.84 -3.53
N LYS A 207 -8.70 49.19 -4.68
CA LYS A 207 -9.35 50.49 -4.88
C LYS A 207 -10.62 50.69 -4.06
N ALA A 208 -11.37 49.63 -3.77
CA ALA A 208 -12.58 49.70 -2.95
C ALA A 208 -12.29 49.80 -1.44
N SER A 209 -11.05 49.50 -1.04
CA SER A 209 -10.61 49.49 0.36
C SER A 209 -9.78 50.72 0.76
N SER A 210 -9.55 51.65 -0.18
CA SER A 210 -8.84 52.93 0.01
C SER A 210 -9.82 54.09 -0.04
#